data_AF-A0A3B1J069-F1
#
_entry.id   AF-A0A3B1J069-F1
#
_cell.length_a   1.000
_cell.length_b   1.000
_cell.length_c   1.000
_cell.angle_alpha   90.00
_cell.angle_beta   90.00
_cell.angle_gamma   90.00
#
_symmetry.space_group_name_H-M   'P 1'
#
loop_
_entity.id
_entity.type
_entity.pdbx_description
1 polymer ?
#
loop_
_entity_poly.entity_id
_entity_poly.type
_entity_poly.pdbx_seq_one_letter_code
_entity_poly.pdbx_strand_id
1 'polypeptide(L)' 'MPDYMVGDDDLIKPKKLINPVKASKSHQELHRELLMNHKRYEDIL' A
#
# COMPACT_ATOMS: atom_id res chain seq x y z
N MET A 1 -1.23 -39.26 -11.27
CA MET A 1 -1.82 -38.08 -10.60
C MET A 1 -2.33 -37.15 -11.69
N PRO A 2 -3.46 -36.46 -11.48
CA PRO A 2 -3.98 -35.56 -12.50
C PRO A 2 -3.05 -34.36 -12.68
N ASP A 3 -2.94 -33.91 -13.92
CA ASP A 3 -1.95 -32.92 -14.40
C ASP A 3 -2.05 -31.56 -13.68
N TYR A 4 -3.23 -31.22 -13.15
CA TYR A 4 -3.45 -30.02 -12.34
C TYR A 4 -2.73 -30.04 -10.98
N MET A 5 -2.10 -31.15 -10.59
CA MET A 5 -1.30 -31.28 -9.37
C MET A 5 0.21 -31.15 -9.60
N VAL A 6 0.66 -31.00 -10.85
CA VAL A 6 2.10 -31.01 -11.20
C VAL A 6 2.71 -29.61 -11.35
N GLY A 7 1.90 -28.54 -11.38
CA GLY A 7 2.43 -27.19 -11.60
C GLY A 7 1.64 -26.11 -10.90
N ASP A 8 2.12 -25.67 -9.75
CA ASP A 8 1.76 -24.35 -9.19
C ASP A 8 2.29 -23.21 -10.08
N ASP A 9 3.15 -23.51 -11.06
CA ASP A 9 3.77 -22.54 -11.96
C ASP A 9 2.86 -22.05 -13.10
N ASP A 10 1.83 -22.81 -13.48
CA ASP A 10 0.81 -22.37 -14.44
C ASP A 10 -0.33 -21.60 -13.78
N LEU A 11 -0.32 -21.48 -12.45
CA LEU A 11 -1.32 -20.71 -11.71
C LEU A 11 -0.98 -19.22 -11.73
N ILE A 12 -1.98 -18.39 -12.03
CA ILE A 12 -1.84 -16.93 -11.95
C ILE A 12 -1.58 -16.55 -10.49
N LYS A 13 -0.35 -16.14 -10.19
CA LYS A 13 0.02 -15.65 -8.86
C LYS A 13 -0.44 -14.19 -8.70
N PRO A 14 -1.07 -13.83 -7.57
CA PRO A 14 -1.46 -12.45 -7.32
C PRO A 14 -0.23 -11.56 -7.30
N LYS A 15 -0.20 -10.55 -8.19
CA LYS A 15 0.89 -9.57 -8.24
C LYS A 15 0.65 -8.50 -7.17
N LYS A 16 1.64 -8.26 -6.31
CA LYS A 16 1.62 -7.11 -5.41
C LYS A 16 1.76 -5.85 -6.24
N LEU A 17 0.64 -5.15 -6.44
CA LEU A 17 0.65 -3.85 -7.10
C LEU A 17 1.26 -2.81 -6.16
N ILE A 18 2.14 -1.98 -6.72
CA ILE A 18 2.66 -0.82 -6.00
C ILE A 18 1.49 0.14 -5.77
N ASN A 19 1.23 0.47 -4.51
CA ASN A 19 0.19 1.43 -4.20
C ASN A 19 0.63 2.82 -4.69
N PRO A 20 -0.10 3.49 -5.60
CA PRO A 20 0.28 4.79 -6.17
C PRO A 20 0.39 5.89 -5.11
N VAL A 21 -0.42 5.81 -4.05
CA VAL A 21 -0.37 6.69 -2.86
C VAL A 21 0.95 6.51 -2.12
N LYS A 22 1.39 5.24 -1.98
CA LYS A 22 2.68 4.93 -1.34
C LYS A 22 3.87 5.13 -2.28
N ALA A 23 3.68 5.09 -3.61
CA ALA A 23 4.74 5.36 -4.57
C ALA A 23 5.09 6.85 -4.67
N SER A 24 4.10 7.73 -4.49
CA SER A 24 4.28 9.17 -4.60
C SER A 24 4.83 9.78 -3.30
N LYS A 25 6.09 10.21 -3.33
CA LYS A 25 6.74 10.91 -2.20
C LYS A 25 5.96 12.16 -1.78
N SER A 26 5.52 12.97 -2.74
CA SER A 26 4.75 14.20 -2.50
C SER A 26 3.42 13.91 -1.79
N HIS A 27 2.71 12.85 -2.20
CA HIS A 27 1.45 12.48 -1.55
C HIS A 27 1.66 12.02 -0.10
N GLN A 28 2.71 11.24 0.16
CA GLN A 28 3.05 10.84 1.52
C GLN A 28 3.45 12.02 2.41
N GLU A 29 4.17 12.99 1.85
CA GLU A 29 4.64 14.17 2.58
C GLU A 29 3.47 15.07 2.97
N LEU A 30 2.57 15.36 2.04
CA LEU A 30 1.33 16.07 2.33
C LEU A 30 0.49 15.36 3.40
N HIS A 31 0.36 14.03 3.32
CA HIS A 31 -0.36 13.26 4.33
C HIS A 31 0.26 13.40 5.73
N ARG A 32 1.60 13.38 5.83
CA ARG A 32 2.33 13.60 7.09
C ARG A 32 2.09 15.01 7.63
N GLU A 33 2.22 16.03 6.78
CA GLU A 33 1.99 17.42 7.18
C GLU A 33 0.56 17.63 7.68
N LEU A 34 -0.43 17.09 6.97
CA LEU A 34 -1.83 17.17 7.40
C LEU A 34 -2.02 16.49 8.76
N LEU A 35 -1.53 15.25 8.95
CA LEU A 35 -1.64 14.56 10.24
C LEU A 35 -0.98 15.33 11.39
N MET A 36 0.20 15.91 11.15
CA MET A 36 0.91 16.70 12.15
C MET A 36 0.14 17.98 12.51
N ASN A 37 -0.42 18.68 11.53
CA ASN A 37 -1.24 19.86 11.78
C ASN A 37 -2.49 19.50 12.59
N HIS A 38 -3.23 18.45 12.20
CA HIS A 38 -4.44 18.04 12.93
C HIS A 38 -4.12 17.62 14.37
N LYS A 39 -3.07 16.82 14.61
CA LYS A 39 -2.65 16.48 15.98
C LYS A 39 -2.26 17.70 16.80
N ARG A 40 -1.54 18.66 16.20
CA ARG A 40 -1.20 19.90 16.89
C ARG A 40 -2.41 20.75 17.25
N TYR A 41 -3.49 20.73 16.47
CA TYR A 41 -4.73 21.42 16.83
C TYR A 41 -5.48 20.69 17.96
N GLU A 42 -5.50 19.35 17.96
CA GLU A 42 -6.09 18.55 19.04
C GLU A 42 -5.33 18.69 20.37
N ASP A 43 -4.00 18.84 20.34
CA ASP A 43 -3.16 19.01 21.54
C ASP A 43 -3.18 20.46 22.11
N ILE A 44 -3.68 21.43 21.35
CA ILE A 44 -3.74 22.86 21.73
C ILE A 44 -5.13 23.28 22.24
N LEU A 45 -6.15 22.43 22.06
CA LEU A 45 -7.50 22.58 22.61
C LEU A 45 -7.64 21.81 23.94
#